data_AF-A0A7V9Z903-F1
#
_entry.id   AF-A0A7V9Z903-F1
#
_cell.length_a   1.000
_cell.length_b   1.000
_cell.length_c   1.000
_cell.angle_alpha   90.00
_cell.angle_beta   90.00
_cell.angle_gamma   90.00
#
_symmetry.space_group_name_H-M   'P 1'
#
loop_
_entity.id
_entity.type
_entity.pdbx_description
1 polymer ?
#
loop_
_entity_poly.entity_id
_entity_poly.type
_entity_poly.pdbx_seq_one_letter_code
_entity_poly.pdbx_strand_id
1 'polypeptide(L)'
;MILLDTIAYNTFLDIVRGRNPRKIKDLNEEKFKNFIMDYEGEKFIHSATLFEIYMKDLKSSDFNNFNKFVDDFNALKKYNIKILNESTWNFDWQSLATACENDEPYDMGVYIESKVEYEVTSISRYFMYILLIVCDKLFDTYGDEVGIELFNSTMAFNRTLIDSKLKEYLLDYYLTDQKKEISSKKFDVLLGYIIDKLENIIKNRLTIKNMFERPENFLSKQYYDYEKIDQLSLSGVQKAKEILKGIKGKELNKLISNKIDEFEAQVIREGRRFLTPNEKIYFNSVLLPKALQQGYKVTKNDFTDCCIFSAFDCIEKGDKGVVITFDGVLRNLMKEKGIYYDEGIYKQIFN
;
A
#
# COMPACT_ATOMS: atom_id res chain seq x y z
N MET A 1 -7.44 -15.40 17.96
CA MET A 1 -6.60 -14.20 17.91
C MET A 1 -7.37 -13.11 17.18
N ILE A 2 -7.28 -11.86 17.63
CA ILE A 2 -7.85 -10.72 16.93
C ILE A 2 -6.77 -9.68 16.61
N LEU A 3 -6.96 -8.96 15.51
CA LEU A 3 -6.15 -7.80 15.17
C LEU A 3 -7.06 -6.57 15.07
N LEU A 4 -6.73 -5.52 15.80
CA LEU A 4 -7.42 -4.23 15.69
C LEU A 4 -6.70 -3.41 14.61
N ASP A 5 -7.44 -2.98 13.59
CA ASP A 5 -6.89 -2.00 12.64
C ASP A 5 -6.66 -0.65 13.33
N THR A 6 -6.04 0.31 12.63
CA THR A 6 -5.73 1.61 13.22
C THR A 6 -6.99 2.35 13.72
N ILE A 7 -8.12 2.23 13.04
CA ILE A 7 -9.34 2.93 13.43
C ILE A 7 -9.96 2.27 14.67
N ALA A 8 -10.08 0.95 14.68
CA ALA A 8 -10.60 0.16 15.78
C ALA A 8 -9.76 0.34 17.04
N TYR A 9 -8.43 0.32 16.92
CA TYR A 9 -7.53 0.56 18.05
C TYR A 9 -7.70 1.98 18.64
N ASN A 10 -7.70 3.01 17.78
CA ASN A 10 -7.89 4.39 18.23
C ASN A 10 -9.27 4.58 18.88
N THR A 11 -10.34 4.03 18.30
CA THR A 11 -11.68 4.07 18.88
C THR A 11 -11.72 3.37 20.24
N PHE A 12 -11.08 2.20 20.38
CA PHE A 12 -10.97 1.51 21.66
C PHE A 12 -10.28 2.38 22.71
N LEU A 13 -9.12 2.96 22.38
CA LEU A 13 -8.36 3.83 23.27
C LEU A 13 -9.16 5.06 23.70
N ASP A 14 -9.88 5.71 22.79
CA ASP A 14 -10.70 6.87 23.10
C ASP A 14 -11.81 6.50 24.09
N ILE A 15 -12.51 5.39 23.87
CA ILE A 15 -13.58 4.90 24.76
C ILE A 15 -13.05 4.60 26.17
N VAL A 16 -11.95 3.84 26.30
CA VAL A 16 -11.42 3.48 27.63
C VAL A 16 -10.80 4.66 28.38
N ARG A 17 -10.46 5.74 27.68
CA ARG A 17 -9.98 7.00 28.26
C ARG A 17 -11.10 8.01 28.52
N GLY A 18 -12.35 7.68 28.21
CA GLY A 18 -13.49 8.60 28.35
C GLY A 18 -13.42 9.80 27.40
N ARG A 19 -12.72 9.67 26.28
CA ARG A 19 -12.66 10.67 25.21
C ARG A 19 -13.79 10.40 24.21
N ASN A 20 -14.19 11.41 23.44
CA ASN A 20 -15.20 11.23 22.39
C ASN A 20 -14.57 10.48 21.20
N PRO A 21 -14.94 9.20 20.95
CA PRO A 21 -14.42 8.47 19.81
C PRO A 21 -14.99 9.03 18.50
N ARG A 22 -14.33 8.67 17.40
CA ARG A 22 -14.92 8.83 16.06
C ARG A 22 -16.27 8.12 16.02
N LYS A 23 -17.32 8.81 15.55
CA LYS A 23 -18.62 8.19 15.31
C LYS A 23 -18.51 7.14 14.21
N ILE A 24 -18.72 5.89 14.57
CA ILE A 24 -18.79 4.75 13.64
C ILE A 24 -20.23 4.32 13.55
N LYS A 25 -20.72 4.19 12.32
CA LYS A 25 -22.11 3.81 12.06
C LYS A 25 -22.38 2.42 12.64
N ASP A 26 -23.49 2.29 13.35
CA ASP A 26 -24.01 1.03 13.91
C ASP A 26 -23.06 0.37 14.94
N LEU A 27 -22.00 1.05 15.40
CA LEU A 27 -21.09 0.56 16.43
C LEU A 27 -21.75 0.73 17.80
N ASN A 28 -21.82 -0.38 18.55
CA ASN A 28 -22.19 -0.33 19.95
C ASN A 28 -20.90 -0.16 20.80
N GLU A 29 -20.60 1.07 21.22
CA GLU A 29 -19.33 1.42 21.88
C GLU A 29 -19.09 0.61 23.16
N GLU A 30 -20.14 0.36 23.96
CA GLU A 30 -20.05 -0.43 25.19
C GLU A 30 -19.75 -1.90 24.89
N LYS A 31 -20.49 -2.51 23.95
CA LYS A 31 -20.22 -3.89 23.54
C LYS A 31 -18.85 -4.05 22.91
N PHE A 32 -18.42 -3.10 22.08
CA PHE A 32 -17.07 -3.12 21.49
C PHE A 32 -15.99 -3.04 22.56
N LYS A 33 -16.10 -2.09 23.51
CA LYS A 33 -15.18 -1.97 24.64
C LYS A 33 -15.13 -3.27 25.44
N ASN A 34 -16.28 -3.79 25.86
CA ASN A 34 -16.35 -5.00 26.68
C ASN A 34 -15.78 -6.20 25.94
N PHE A 35 -16.10 -6.36 24.64
CA PHE A 35 -15.53 -7.40 23.80
C PHE A 35 -13.99 -7.36 23.82
N ILE A 36 -13.35 -6.20 23.64
CA ILE A 36 -11.89 -6.10 23.65
C ILE A 36 -11.28 -6.33 25.04
N MET A 37 -11.94 -5.83 26.09
CA MET A 37 -11.47 -5.99 27.47
C MET A 37 -11.55 -7.46 27.92
N ASP A 38 -12.63 -8.15 27.55
CA ASP A 38 -12.96 -9.50 28.00
C ASP A 38 -12.47 -10.59 27.02
N TYR A 39 -11.86 -10.22 25.88
CA TYR A 39 -11.35 -11.19 24.92
C TYR A 39 -10.23 -12.05 25.53
N GLU A 40 -10.51 -13.35 25.72
CA GLU A 40 -9.58 -14.31 26.33
C GLU A 40 -8.41 -14.70 25.41
N GLY A 41 -8.55 -14.51 24.10
CA GLY A 41 -7.50 -14.84 23.14
C GLY A 41 -6.43 -13.75 23.00
N GLU A 42 -5.47 -13.99 22.10
CA GLU A 42 -4.44 -13.00 21.81
C GLU A 42 -5.01 -11.80 21.01
N LYS A 43 -4.64 -10.60 21.46
CA LYS A 43 -5.01 -9.32 20.85
C LYS A 43 -3.78 -8.71 20.21
N PHE A 44 -3.93 -8.26 18.98
CA PHE A 44 -2.86 -7.63 18.20
C PHE A 44 -3.29 -6.27 17.67
N ILE A 45 -2.31 -5.42 17.42
CA ILE A 45 -2.37 -4.34 16.42
C ILE A 45 -1.25 -4.57 15.41
N HIS A 46 -1.43 -4.08 14.19
CA HIS A 46 -0.34 -4.10 13.21
C HIS A 46 0.69 -3.01 13.55
N SER A 47 1.97 -3.26 13.29
CA SER A 47 3.07 -2.29 13.44
C SER A 47 2.81 -0.96 12.71
N ALA A 48 2.13 -1.02 11.55
CA ALA A 48 1.71 0.17 10.81
C ALA A 48 0.77 1.09 11.61
N THR A 49 -0.03 0.55 12.54
CA THR A 49 -0.90 1.34 13.41
C THR A 49 -0.08 2.19 14.39
N LEU A 50 0.97 1.62 14.99
CA LEU A 50 1.91 2.38 15.82
C LEU A 50 2.65 3.43 15.01
N PHE A 51 3.09 3.08 13.81
CA PHE A 51 3.74 4.03 12.91
C PHE A 51 2.83 5.24 12.60
N GLU A 52 1.52 5.03 12.39
CA GLU A 52 0.59 6.14 12.15
C GLU A 52 0.39 7.04 13.37
N ILE A 53 0.40 6.47 14.58
CA ILE A 53 0.34 7.24 15.83
C ILE A 53 1.62 8.05 16.00
N TYR A 54 2.77 7.39 15.81
CA TYR A 54 4.09 8.01 15.83
C TYR A 54 4.19 9.20 14.86
N MET A 55 3.80 9.01 13.60
CA MET A 55 3.83 10.09 12.60
C MET A 55 2.90 11.25 12.96
N LYS A 56 1.79 10.98 13.65
CA LYS A 56 0.85 12.04 14.07
C LYS A 56 1.48 12.94 15.14
N ASP A 57 2.25 12.37 16.04
CA ASP A 57 2.98 13.11 17.06
C ASP A 57 4.18 13.86 16.48
N LEU A 58 4.95 13.20 15.61
CA LEU A 58 6.10 13.81 14.93
C LEU A 58 5.71 15.07 14.14
N LYS A 59 4.52 15.08 13.53
CA LYS A 59 3.99 16.22 12.77
C LYS A 59 3.19 17.21 13.62
N SER A 60 3.07 16.98 14.92
CA SER A 60 2.41 17.93 15.81
C SER A 60 3.34 19.13 16.04
N SER A 61 2.76 20.31 16.29
CA SER A 61 3.52 21.54 16.52
C SER A 61 4.36 21.52 17.80
N ASP A 62 4.15 20.54 18.69
CA ASP A 62 4.96 20.30 19.87
C ASP A 62 6.12 19.34 19.52
N PHE A 63 7.15 19.91 18.89
CA PHE A 63 8.29 19.21 18.28
C PHE A 63 9.05 18.24 19.22
N ASN A 64 8.83 18.34 20.54
CA ASN A 64 9.58 17.61 21.57
C ASN A 64 8.70 16.79 22.52
N ASN A 65 7.40 16.59 22.24
CA ASN A 65 6.53 15.86 23.16
C ASN A 65 5.89 14.64 22.47
N PHE A 66 6.64 13.55 22.36
CA PHE A 66 6.14 12.21 21.95
C PHE A 66 5.24 11.56 23.02
N ASN A 67 4.71 12.35 23.95
CA ASN A 67 3.89 11.88 25.07
C ASN A 67 2.72 11.04 24.62
N LYS A 68 2.08 11.38 23.51
CA LYS A 68 0.93 10.63 23.05
C LYS A 68 1.32 9.28 22.45
N PHE A 69 2.41 9.20 21.70
CA PHE A 69 2.98 7.95 21.21
C PHE A 69 3.37 7.05 22.38
N VAL A 70 4.08 7.59 23.38
CA VAL A 70 4.45 6.87 24.60
C VAL A 70 3.22 6.42 25.37
N ASP A 71 2.22 7.28 25.56
CA ASP A 71 0.95 6.94 26.22
C ASP A 71 0.18 5.83 25.50
N ASP A 72 0.13 5.88 24.16
CA ASP A 72 -0.54 4.90 23.31
C ASP A 72 0.24 3.58 23.27
N PHE A 73 1.58 3.62 23.30
CA PHE A 73 2.44 2.44 23.40
C PHE A 73 2.27 1.76 24.76
N ASN A 74 2.31 2.53 25.86
CA ASN A 74 2.10 2.01 27.21
C ASN A 74 0.68 1.46 27.43
N ALA A 75 -0.32 1.99 26.71
CA ALA A 75 -1.66 1.44 26.71
C ALA A 75 -1.73 0.00 26.17
N LEU A 76 -0.87 -0.38 25.22
CA LEU A 76 -0.80 -1.76 24.70
C LEU A 76 -0.51 -2.76 25.82
N LYS A 77 0.51 -2.46 26.64
CA LYS A 77 0.87 -3.28 27.81
C LYS A 77 -0.27 -3.32 28.82
N LYS A 78 -0.89 -2.17 29.12
CA LYS A 78 -2.01 -2.07 30.06
C LYS A 78 -3.20 -2.95 29.66
N TYR A 79 -3.50 -3.03 28.36
CA TYR A 79 -4.67 -3.77 27.85
C TYR A 79 -4.33 -5.14 27.28
N ASN A 80 -3.10 -5.62 27.48
CA ASN A 80 -2.58 -6.89 26.96
C ASN A 80 -2.78 -7.03 25.44
N ILE A 81 -2.41 -5.98 24.70
CA ILE A 81 -2.42 -5.93 23.24
C ILE A 81 -0.98 -6.04 22.76
N LYS A 82 -0.70 -7.00 21.89
CA LYS A 82 0.63 -7.24 21.31
C LYS A 82 0.79 -6.47 20.00
N ILE A 83 2.03 -6.23 19.62
CA ILE A 83 2.36 -5.63 18.32
C ILE A 83 2.71 -6.77 17.37
N LEU A 84 2.07 -6.77 16.22
CA LEU A 84 2.39 -7.65 15.11
C LEU A 84 3.34 -6.91 14.17
N ASN A 85 4.62 -7.29 14.22
CA ASN A 85 5.65 -6.88 13.28
C ASN A 85 5.72 -7.90 12.14
N GLU A 86 5.54 -7.45 10.91
CA GLU A 86 5.95 -8.24 9.75
C GLU A 86 7.48 -8.18 9.62
N SER A 87 8.10 -9.19 9.01
CA SER A 87 9.57 -9.23 8.83
C SER A 87 10.10 -7.99 8.11
N THR A 88 9.29 -7.37 7.25
CA THR A 88 9.62 -6.14 6.52
C THR A 88 9.22 -4.85 7.26
N TRP A 89 8.60 -4.96 8.45
CA TRP A 89 8.16 -3.88 9.35
C TRP A 89 8.62 -4.12 10.78
N ASN A 90 9.80 -4.73 10.94
CA ASN A 90 10.31 -5.00 12.28
C ASN A 90 10.91 -3.74 12.88
N PHE A 91 10.03 -2.95 13.47
CA PHE A 91 10.37 -1.74 14.20
C PHE A 91 10.59 -2.08 15.67
N ASP A 92 11.70 -1.59 16.24
CA ASP A 92 11.98 -1.70 17.66
C ASP A 92 11.26 -0.60 18.45
N TRP A 93 9.93 -0.74 18.49
CA TRP A 93 9.06 0.21 19.18
C TRP A 93 9.40 0.39 20.66
N GLN A 94 9.93 -0.65 21.31
CA GLN A 94 10.31 -0.58 22.72
C GLN A 94 11.50 0.34 22.91
N SER A 95 12.55 0.20 22.10
CA SER A 95 13.72 1.09 22.17
C SER A 95 13.34 2.54 21.86
N LEU A 96 12.46 2.77 20.88
CA LEU A 96 11.96 4.13 20.59
C LEU A 96 11.18 4.71 21.77
N ALA A 97 10.24 3.95 22.34
CA ALA A 97 9.45 4.42 23.48
C ALA A 97 10.32 4.76 24.70
N THR A 98 11.30 3.89 25.01
CA THR A 98 12.25 4.14 26.11
C THR A 98 13.13 5.37 25.87
N ALA A 99 13.62 5.57 24.64
CA ALA A 99 14.38 6.77 24.31
C ALA A 99 13.51 8.04 24.48
N CYS A 100 12.26 8.01 24.01
CA CYS A 100 11.31 9.12 24.19
C CYS A 100 10.99 9.38 25.68
N GLU A 101 10.83 8.34 26.50
CA GLU A 101 10.59 8.49 27.95
C GLU A 101 11.78 9.11 28.71
N ASN A 102 13.00 8.89 28.22
CA ASN A 102 14.23 9.38 28.84
C ASN A 102 14.76 10.70 28.27
N ASP A 103 14.02 11.35 27.35
CA ASP A 103 14.50 12.50 26.56
C ASP A 103 15.84 12.24 25.84
N GLU A 104 16.08 10.99 25.43
CA GLU A 104 17.31 10.58 24.76
C GLU A 104 17.22 10.87 23.25
N PRO A 105 18.34 11.28 22.61
CA PRO A 105 18.38 11.45 21.16
C PRO A 105 18.26 10.08 20.47
N TYR A 106 17.30 9.96 19.56
CA TYR A 106 17.11 8.77 18.72
C TYR A 106 16.98 9.18 17.24
N ASP A 107 17.51 8.37 16.33
CA ASP A 107 17.41 8.62 14.89
C ASP A 107 16.04 8.24 14.32
N MET A 108 15.15 9.22 14.33
CA MET A 108 13.80 9.13 13.77
C MET A 108 13.77 8.79 12.28
N GLY A 109 14.86 9.10 11.56
CA GLY A 109 15.02 8.80 10.14
C GLY A 109 14.98 7.30 9.85
N VAL A 110 15.50 6.47 10.74
CA VAL A 110 15.57 5.01 10.55
C VAL A 110 14.19 4.38 10.40
N TYR A 111 13.21 4.81 11.21
CA TYR A 111 11.83 4.32 11.13
C TYR A 111 11.16 4.75 9.83
N ILE A 112 11.37 6.01 9.42
CA ILE A 112 10.81 6.57 8.20
C ILE A 112 11.40 5.90 6.97
N GLU A 113 12.73 5.71 6.91
CA GLU A 113 13.40 5.08 5.78
C GLU A 113 12.94 3.64 5.57
N SER A 114 12.87 2.85 6.64
CA SER A 114 12.41 1.45 6.54
C SER A 114 10.94 1.36 6.10
N LYS A 115 10.10 2.28 6.61
CA LYS A 115 8.70 2.42 6.16
C LYS A 115 8.62 2.76 4.67
N VAL A 116 9.41 3.73 4.22
CA VAL A 116 9.45 4.17 2.83
C VAL A 116 9.90 3.02 1.93
N GLU A 117 10.94 2.29 2.28
CA GLU A 117 11.43 1.15 1.48
C GLU A 117 10.35 0.08 1.25
N TYR A 118 9.60 -0.23 2.30
CA TYR A 118 8.47 -1.14 2.18
C TYR A 118 7.37 -0.58 1.25
N GLU A 119 6.92 0.65 1.49
CA GLU A 119 5.82 1.22 0.73
C GLU A 119 6.19 1.40 -0.74
N VAL A 120 7.43 1.80 -1.03
CA VAL A 120 7.99 1.82 -2.40
C VAL A 120 7.84 0.44 -3.03
N THR A 121 8.21 -0.63 -2.33
CA THR A 121 8.10 -1.99 -2.85
C THR A 121 6.66 -2.34 -3.23
N SER A 122 5.70 -2.11 -2.33
CA SER A 122 4.29 -2.45 -2.58
C SER A 122 3.64 -1.57 -3.64
N ILE A 123 3.91 -0.26 -3.63
CA ILE A 123 3.38 0.68 -4.63
C ILE A 123 4.00 0.42 -6.00
N SER A 124 5.30 0.14 -6.07
CA SER A 124 5.99 -0.20 -7.31
C SER A 124 5.38 -1.42 -7.98
N ARG A 125 5.05 -2.49 -7.22
CA ARG A 125 4.32 -3.64 -7.77
C ARG A 125 2.97 -3.24 -8.37
N TYR A 126 2.20 -2.38 -7.69
CA TYR A 126 0.94 -1.86 -8.23
C TYR A 126 1.16 -1.17 -9.58
N PHE A 127 2.19 -0.32 -9.71
CA PHE A 127 2.55 0.29 -10.98
C PHE A 127 2.87 -0.80 -12.02
N MET A 128 3.78 -1.73 -11.70
CA MET A 128 4.21 -2.76 -12.64
C MET A 128 3.04 -3.63 -13.14
N TYR A 129 2.08 -4.00 -12.29
CA TYR A 129 0.88 -4.71 -12.75
C TYR A 129 0.06 -3.88 -13.74
N ILE A 130 -0.16 -2.60 -13.46
CA ILE A 130 -0.87 -1.71 -14.40
C ILE A 130 -0.11 -1.63 -15.71
N LEU A 131 1.20 -1.43 -15.68
CA LEU A 131 2.03 -1.33 -16.89
C LEU A 131 1.92 -2.60 -17.72
N LEU A 132 2.04 -3.79 -17.11
CA LEU A 132 1.91 -5.07 -17.82
C LEU A 132 0.52 -5.23 -18.47
N ILE A 133 -0.55 -4.91 -17.75
CA ILE A 133 -1.92 -4.99 -18.26
C ILE A 133 -2.14 -4.02 -19.42
N VAL A 134 -1.64 -2.79 -19.30
CA VAL A 134 -1.74 -1.76 -20.34
C VAL A 134 -0.91 -2.16 -21.57
N CYS A 135 0.31 -2.68 -21.36
CA CYS A 135 1.18 -3.10 -22.44
C CYS A 135 0.61 -4.25 -23.26
N ASP A 136 -0.01 -5.27 -22.64
CA ASP A 136 -0.72 -6.33 -23.37
C ASP A 136 -1.72 -5.72 -24.36
N LYS A 137 -2.53 -4.76 -23.91
CA LYS A 137 -3.53 -4.11 -24.77
C LYS A 137 -2.89 -3.26 -25.88
N LEU A 138 -1.76 -2.61 -25.59
CA LEU A 138 -1.04 -1.82 -26.59
C LEU A 138 -0.41 -2.73 -27.66
N PHE A 139 0.17 -3.87 -27.28
CA PHE A 139 0.71 -4.84 -28.23
C PHE A 139 -0.39 -5.47 -29.10
N ASP A 140 -1.55 -5.81 -28.52
CA ASP A 140 -2.71 -6.25 -29.29
C ASP A 140 -3.16 -5.21 -30.34
N THR A 141 -2.95 -3.92 -30.04
CA THR A 141 -3.40 -2.80 -30.88
C THR A 141 -2.38 -2.44 -31.97
N TYR A 142 -1.08 -2.51 -31.66
CA TYR A 142 -0.02 -1.98 -32.51
C TYR A 142 0.93 -3.04 -33.11
N GLY A 143 0.88 -4.29 -32.64
CA GLY A 143 1.74 -5.41 -33.07
C GLY A 143 3.03 -5.58 -32.25
N ASP A 144 3.63 -6.77 -32.31
CA ASP A 144 4.74 -7.23 -31.44
C ASP A 144 6.09 -7.44 -32.16
N GLU A 145 6.12 -7.29 -33.50
CA GLU A 145 7.10 -7.92 -34.41
C GLU A 145 8.61 -7.58 -34.20
N VAL A 146 8.99 -6.65 -33.31
CA VAL A 146 10.41 -6.32 -33.01
C VAL A 146 10.63 -5.95 -31.53
N GLY A 147 9.66 -6.21 -30.63
CA GLY A 147 9.54 -5.45 -29.38
C GLY A 147 10.21 -5.98 -28.12
N ILE A 148 10.58 -7.26 -28.07
CA ILE A 148 10.78 -7.95 -26.78
C ILE A 148 12.04 -7.47 -26.04
N GLU A 149 13.16 -7.22 -26.73
CA GLU A 149 14.41 -6.79 -26.08
C GLU A 149 14.31 -5.36 -25.53
N LEU A 150 13.83 -4.38 -26.31
CA LEU A 150 13.60 -3.03 -25.78
C LEU A 150 12.50 -3.03 -24.72
N PHE A 151 11.46 -3.86 -24.84
CA PHE A 151 10.40 -3.92 -23.83
C PHE A 151 10.97 -4.30 -22.47
N ASN A 152 11.83 -5.32 -22.40
CA ASN A 152 12.50 -5.71 -21.15
C ASN A 152 13.36 -4.57 -20.57
N SER A 153 14.17 -3.90 -21.39
CA SER A 153 14.95 -2.73 -20.96
C SER A 153 14.05 -1.57 -20.52
N THR A 154 12.92 -1.36 -21.18
CA THR A 154 11.94 -0.30 -20.86
C THR A 154 11.28 -0.59 -19.51
N MET A 155 10.88 -1.83 -19.26
CA MET A 155 10.29 -2.24 -17.99
C MET A 155 11.29 -2.15 -16.84
N ALA A 156 12.56 -2.52 -17.07
CA ALA A 156 13.63 -2.35 -16.09
C ALA A 156 13.87 -0.86 -15.78
N PHE A 157 13.96 -0.01 -16.81
CA PHE A 157 14.13 1.43 -16.65
C PHE A 157 12.95 2.07 -15.90
N ASN A 158 11.72 1.72 -16.28
CA ASN A 158 10.51 2.19 -15.61
C ASN A 158 10.50 1.80 -14.14
N ARG A 159 10.86 0.56 -13.80
CA ARG A 159 10.96 0.11 -12.41
C ARG A 159 11.92 0.98 -11.60
N THR A 160 13.12 1.24 -12.12
CA THR A 160 14.10 2.11 -11.45
C THR A 160 13.58 3.54 -11.27
N LEU A 161 12.95 4.10 -12.31
CA LEU A 161 12.37 5.45 -12.24
C LEU A 161 11.22 5.51 -11.21
N ILE A 162 10.34 4.52 -11.22
CA ILE A 162 9.22 4.37 -10.28
C ILE A 162 9.76 4.33 -8.85
N ASP A 163 10.67 3.39 -8.57
CA ASP A 163 11.21 3.19 -7.22
C ASP A 163 11.87 4.48 -6.70
N SER A 164 12.65 5.16 -7.54
CA SER A 164 13.29 6.43 -7.20
C SER A 164 12.28 7.54 -6.90
N LYS A 165 11.26 7.72 -7.74
CA LYS A 165 10.26 8.79 -7.57
C LYS A 165 9.31 8.52 -6.42
N LEU A 166 8.90 7.27 -6.22
CA LEU A 166 8.09 6.88 -5.07
C LEU A 166 8.84 7.13 -3.76
N LYS A 167 10.14 6.81 -3.70
CA LYS A 167 10.98 7.09 -2.52
C LYS A 167 11.02 8.59 -2.22
N GLU A 168 11.26 9.42 -3.23
CA GLU A 168 11.24 10.89 -3.11
C GLU A 168 9.89 11.39 -2.57
N TYR A 169 8.78 10.96 -3.19
CA TYR A 169 7.44 11.42 -2.82
C TYR A 169 7.00 10.97 -1.43
N LEU A 170 7.40 9.77 -0.99
CA LEU A 170 7.08 9.26 0.33
C LEU A 170 7.94 9.91 1.41
N LEU A 171 9.24 10.14 1.16
CA LEU A 171 10.10 10.90 2.08
C LEU A 171 9.56 12.31 2.28
N ASP A 172 9.25 13.01 1.19
CA ASP A 172 8.62 14.34 1.23
C ASP A 172 7.29 14.30 2.01
N TYR A 173 6.47 13.26 1.81
CA TYR A 173 5.26 13.07 2.59
C TYR A 173 5.53 12.87 4.08
N TYR A 174 6.50 12.06 4.49
CA TYR A 174 6.73 11.76 5.91
C TYR A 174 7.47 12.89 6.64
N LEU A 175 8.39 13.57 5.97
CA LEU A 175 9.28 14.57 6.57
C LEU A 175 8.73 16.01 6.52
N THR A 176 7.59 16.24 5.84
CA THR A 176 6.97 17.57 5.73
C THR A 176 5.49 17.55 6.09
N ASP A 177 4.86 18.73 6.12
CA ASP A 177 3.41 18.91 6.31
C ASP A 177 2.59 18.59 5.04
N GLN A 178 3.20 17.95 4.03
CA GLN A 178 2.50 17.61 2.80
C GLN A 178 1.26 16.76 3.08
N LYS A 179 0.12 17.21 2.56
CA LYS A 179 -1.15 16.49 2.65
C LYS A 179 -1.13 15.24 1.78
N LYS A 180 -1.79 14.18 2.24
CA LYS A 180 -1.87 12.88 1.52
C LYS A 180 -2.43 12.99 0.10
N GLU A 181 -3.32 13.96 -0.15
CA GLU A 181 -3.92 14.22 -1.45
C GLU A 181 -2.87 14.65 -2.49
N ILE A 182 -1.81 15.34 -2.05
CA ILE A 182 -0.70 15.75 -2.91
C ILE A 182 0.10 14.52 -3.34
N SER A 183 0.41 13.61 -2.41
CA SER A 183 1.11 12.35 -2.75
C SER A 183 0.29 11.47 -3.70
N SER A 184 -1.03 11.38 -3.51
CA SER A 184 -1.92 10.66 -4.44
C SER A 184 -1.90 11.29 -5.84
N LYS A 185 -1.89 12.61 -5.94
CA LYS A 185 -1.73 13.30 -7.23
C LYS A 185 -0.37 13.00 -7.86
N LYS A 186 0.72 13.07 -7.09
CA LYS A 186 2.08 12.74 -7.56
C LYS A 186 2.16 11.30 -8.09
N PHE A 187 1.55 10.33 -7.41
CA PHE A 187 1.49 8.93 -7.88
C PHE A 187 0.73 8.80 -9.20
N ASP A 188 -0.45 9.39 -9.31
CA ASP A 188 -1.27 9.30 -10.53
C ASP A 188 -0.62 10.02 -11.73
N VAL A 189 0.08 11.13 -11.49
CA VAL A 189 0.84 11.85 -12.53
C VAL A 189 2.04 11.03 -12.99
N LEU A 190 2.81 10.44 -12.07
CA LEU A 190 3.93 9.54 -12.40
C LEU A 190 3.45 8.36 -13.25
N LEU A 191 2.33 7.73 -12.85
CA LEU A 191 1.74 6.63 -13.60
C LEU A 191 1.34 7.07 -15.01
N GLY A 192 0.73 8.25 -15.14
CA GLY A 192 0.31 8.81 -16.43
C GLY A 192 1.47 9.12 -17.35
N TYR A 193 2.54 9.71 -16.80
CA TYR A 193 3.78 9.95 -17.54
C TYR A 193 4.37 8.65 -18.08
N ILE A 194 4.48 7.61 -17.25
CA ILE A 194 5.06 6.33 -17.66
C ILE A 194 4.20 5.64 -18.73
N ILE A 195 2.88 5.60 -18.54
CA ILE A 195 1.97 5.00 -19.53
C ILE A 195 2.04 5.75 -20.86
N ASP A 196 2.11 7.08 -20.85
CA ASP A 196 2.23 7.88 -22.08
C ASP A 196 3.55 7.59 -22.82
N LYS A 197 4.68 7.51 -22.09
CA LYS A 197 5.97 7.14 -22.69
C LYS A 197 5.94 5.71 -23.24
N LEU A 198 5.35 4.76 -22.51
CA LEU A 198 5.19 3.37 -22.97
C LEU A 198 4.34 3.28 -24.24
N GLU A 199 3.19 3.94 -24.27
CA GLU A 199 2.35 3.98 -25.47
C GLU A 199 3.10 4.56 -26.65
N ASN A 200 3.82 5.68 -26.47
CA ASN A 200 4.61 6.29 -27.53
C ASN A 200 5.74 5.37 -28.04
N ILE A 201 6.42 4.65 -27.13
CA ILE A 201 7.46 3.68 -27.50
C ILE A 201 6.87 2.51 -28.30
N ILE A 202 5.74 1.95 -27.85
CA ILE A 202 5.09 0.81 -28.53
C ILE A 202 4.49 1.26 -29.88
N LYS A 203 3.77 2.39 -29.92
CA LYS A 203 3.08 2.92 -31.11
C LYS A 203 4.03 3.34 -32.21
N ASN A 204 5.13 4.04 -31.88
CA ASN A 204 6.12 4.48 -32.88
C ASN A 204 6.99 3.34 -33.40
N ARG A 205 6.61 2.11 -33.03
CA ARG A 205 7.17 0.83 -33.40
C ARG A 205 8.63 0.73 -32.98
N LEU A 206 8.91 -0.38 -32.33
CA LEU A 206 10.23 -0.91 -32.01
C LEU A 206 11.10 -1.20 -33.27
N THR A 207 10.74 -0.62 -34.43
CA THR A 207 11.41 -0.68 -35.73
C THR A 207 12.46 0.42 -35.89
N ILE A 208 13.44 0.50 -34.99
CA ILE A 208 14.74 1.07 -35.37
C ILE A 208 15.82 0.07 -35.02
N LYS A 209 15.86 -1.05 -35.78
CA LYS A 209 16.90 -2.10 -35.69
C LYS A 209 18.33 -1.54 -35.55
N ASN A 210 18.60 -0.34 -36.04
CA ASN A 210 19.93 0.29 -36.03
C ASN A 210 20.21 1.23 -34.83
N MET A 211 19.22 1.56 -33.99
CA MET A 211 19.41 2.39 -32.78
C MET A 211 19.52 1.54 -31.49
N PHE A 212 19.34 0.22 -31.59
CA PHE A 212 19.27 -0.71 -30.45
C PHE A 212 20.60 -1.23 -29.93
N GLU A 213 21.74 -0.79 -30.46
CA GLU A 213 23.03 -1.16 -29.88
C GLU A 213 23.20 -0.65 -28.43
N ARG A 214 22.38 0.34 -27.99
CA ARG A 214 22.37 0.89 -26.61
C ARG A 214 20.96 1.31 -26.16
N PRO A 215 20.09 0.38 -25.72
CA PRO A 215 18.72 0.67 -25.26
C PRO A 215 18.65 1.74 -24.17
N GLU A 216 19.64 1.82 -23.29
CA GLU A 216 19.71 2.77 -22.17
C GLU A 216 19.79 4.22 -22.67
N ASN A 217 20.56 4.47 -23.73
CA ASN A 217 20.69 5.80 -24.32
C ASN A 217 19.40 6.24 -25.00
N PHE A 218 18.70 5.31 -25.65
CA PHE A 218 17.40 5.58 -26.24
C PHE A 218 16.38 5.92 -25.13
N LEU A 219 16.30 5.10 -24.09
CA LEU A 219 15.37 5.31 -22.97
C LEU A 219 15.67 6.61 -22.23
N SER A 220 16.94 6.90 -21.93
CA SER A 220 17.33 8.19 -21.34
C SER A 220 16.87 9.38 -22.19
N LYS A 221 16.94 9.28 -23.53
CA LYS A 221 16.39 10.31 -24.43
C LYS A 221 14.87 10.37 -24.44
N GLN A 222 14.16 9.25 -24.34
CA GLN A 222 12.70 9.27 -24.30
C GLN A 222 12.17 9.86 -22.99
N TYR A 223 12.89 9.62 -21.89
CA TYR A 223 12.54 10.03 -20.55
C TYR A 223 13.29 11.28 -20.08
N TYR A 224 13.96 12.01 -20.96
CA TYR A 224 14.83 13.15 -20.60
C TYR A 224 14.13 14.27 -19.80
N ASP A 225 12.80 14.32 -19.88
CA ASP A 225 11.92 15.28 -19.23
C ASP A 225 11.38 14.79 -17.87
N TYR A 226 11.89 13.67 -17.32
CA TYR A 226 11.38 13.08 -16.07
C TYR A 226 11.46 14.04 -14.86
N GLU A 227 12.37 15.01 -14.87
CA GLU A 227 12.47 16.04 -13.82
C GLU A 227 11.25 16.98 -13.79
N LYS A 228 10.51 17.08 -14.90
CA LYS A 228 9.33 17.95 -15.04
C LYS A 228 8.00 17.23 -14.78
N ILE A 229 8.03 15.96 -14.36
CA ILE A 229 6.82 15.13 -14.15
C ILE A 229 5.80 15.86 -13.28
N ASP A 230 6.23 16.48 -12.18
CA ASP A 230 5.34 17.12 -11.21
C ASP A 230 4.62 18.37 -11.75
N GLN A 231 5.06 18.89 -12.91
CA GLN A 231 4.44 20.03 -13.60
C GLN A 231 3.37 19.58 -14.60
N LEU A 232 3.26 18.28 -14.87
CA LEU A 232 2.34 17.74 -15.86
C LEU A 232 0.91 17.67 -15.31
N SER A 233 -0.06 17.79 -16.21
CA SER A 233 -1.48 17.56 -15.93
C SER A 233 -1.94 16.27 -16.61
N LEU A 234 -1.37 15.14 -16.17
CA LEU A 234 -1.68 13.79 -16.65
C LEU A 234 -2.33 12.96 -15.54
N SER A 235 -3.21 12.03 -15.91
CA SER A 235 -3.79 11.06 -14.99
C SER A 235 -3.57 9.65 -15.52
N GLY A 236 -2.73 8.88 -14.82
CA GLY A 236 -2.40 7.51 -15.20
C GLY A 236 -3.59 6.58 -15.15
N VAL A 237 -4.46 6.69 -14.15
CA VAL A 237 -5.64 5.82 -14.08
C VAL A 237 -6.65 6.12 -15.19
N GLN A 238 -6.78 7.38 -15.62
CA GLN A 238 -7.64 7.72 -16.77
C GLN A 238 -7.02 7.24 -18.08
N LYS A 239 -5.71 7.46 -18.27
CA LYS A 239 -4.98 6.98 -19.44
C LYS A 239 -5.04 5.46 -19.57
N ALA A 240 -4.85 4.72 -18.48
CA ALA A 240 -5.00 3.28 -18.44
C ALA A 240 -6.41 2.85 -18.87
N LYS A 241 -7.45 3.52 -18.34
CA LYS A 241 -8.85 3.26 -18.72
C LYS A 241 -9.13 3.54 -20.19
N GLU A 242 -8.54 4.58 -20.76
CA GLU A 242 -8.66 4.91 -22.17
C GLU A 242 -8.07 3.81 -23.05
N ILE A 243 -6.87 3.31 -22.70
CA ILE A 243 -6.21 2.22 -23.43
C ILE A 243 -7.00 0.91 -23.30
N LEU A 244 -7.48 0.60 -22.09
CA LEU A 244 -8.24 -0.61 -21.80
C LEU A 244 -9.73 -0.51 -22.22
N LYS A 245 -10.12 0.59 -22.86
CA LYS A 245 -11.51 0.81 -23.28
C LYS A 245 -11.96 -0.31 -24.22
N GLY A 246 -13.12 -0.89 -23.89
CA GLY A 246 -13.72 -1.99 -24.66
C GLY A 246 -13.44 -3.38 -24.09
N ILE A 247 -12.52 -3.54 -23.14
CA ILE A 247 -12.35 -4.80 -22.40
C ILE A 247 -13.50 -4.97 -21.42
N LYS A 248 -14.13 -6.16 -21.40
CA LYS A 248 -15.22 -6.45 -20.46
C LYS A 248 -14.68 -6.65 -19.05
N GLY A 249 -15.43 -6.26 -18.01
CA GLY A 249 -14.96 -6.37 -16.62
C GLY A 249 -14.50 -7.78 -16.20
N LYS A 250 -15.19 -8.84 -16.63
CA LYS A 250 -14.77 -10.24 -16.37
C LYS A 250 -13.44 -10.59 -17.05
N GLU A 251 -13.23 -10.09 -18.26
CA GLU A 251 -12.01 -10.31 -19.03
C GLU A 251 -10.83 -9.53 -18.41
N LEU A 252 -11.07 -8.28 -18.01
CA LEU A 252 -10.09 -7.48 -17.30
C LEU A 252 -9.69 -8.11 -15.95
N ASN A 253 -10.64 -8.65 -15.18
CA ASN A 253 -10.32 -9.35 -13.93
C ASN A 253 -9.46 -10.60 -14.18
N LYS A 254 -9.70 -11.34 -15.26
CA LYS A 254 -8.87 -12.48 -15.64
C LYS A 254 -7.46 -12.02 -16.03
N LEU A 255 -7.36 -10.94 -16.80
CA LEU A 255 -6.08 -10.34 -17.19
C LEU A 255 -5.29 -9.87 -15.96
N ILE A 256 -5.95 -9.18 -15.02
CA ILE A 256 -5.35 -8.77 -13.73
C ILE A 256 -4.76 -9.99 -13.00
N SER A 257 -5.57 -11.04 -12.79
CA SER A 257 -5.13 -12.24 -12.08
C SER A 257 -3.92 -12.88 -12.77
N ASN A 258 -3.97 -13.05 -14.09
CA ASN A 258 -2.87 -13.63 -14.85
C ASN A 258 -1.58 -12.81 -14.73
N LYS A 259 -1.66 -11.48 -14.79
CA LYS A 259 -0.47 -10.61 -14.70
C LYS A 259 0.12 -10.53 -13.30
N ILE A 260 -0.72 -10.64 -12.26
CA ILE A 260 -0.21 -10.84 -10.90
C ILE A 260 0.61 -12.12 -10.85
N ASP A 261 0.05 -13.26 -11.28
CA ASP A 261 0.74 -14.56 -11.18
C ASP A 261 2.03 -14.61 -12.02
N GLU A 262 2.00 -14.09 -13.25
CA GLU A 262 3.15 -14.02 -14.15
C GLU A 262 4.31 -13.21 -13.55
N PHE A 263 4.01 -12.00 -13.08
CA PHE A 263 5.03 -11.12 -12.50
C PHE A 263 5.57 -11.65 -11.17
N GLU A 264 4.69 -12.20 -10.32
CA GLU A 264 5.11 -12.77 -9.03
C GLU A 264 6.03 -13.99 -9.22
N ALA A 265 5.79 -14.82 -10.23
CA ALA A 265 6.70 -15.92 -10.56
C ALA A 265 8.10 -15.41 -10.98
N GLN A 266 8.19 -14.24 -11.62
CA GLN A 266 9.48 -13.60 -11.89
C GLN A 266 10.13 -13.06 -10.61
N VAL A 267 9.38 -12.34 -9.78
CA VAL A 267 9.87 -11.78 -8.50
C VAL A 267 10.47 -12.86 -7.59
N ILE A 268 9.81 -14.02 -7.50
CA ILE A 268 10.29 -15.19 -6.74
C ILE A 268 11.59 -15.74 -7.32
N ARG A 269 11.69 -15.86 -8.66
CA ARG A 269 12.93 -16.32 -9.32
C ARG A 269 14.11 -15.37 -9.10
N GLU A 270 13.84 -14.08 -8.95
CA GLU A 270 14.84 -13.05 -8.62
C GLU A 270 15.23 -13.02 -7.13
N GLY A 271 14.63 -13.86 -6.28
CA GLY A 271 14.91 -13.90 -4.84
C GLY A 271 14.45 -12.65 -4.08
N ARG A 272 13.57 -11.84 -4.67
CA ARG A 272 13.02 -10.64 -4.05
C ARG A 272 11.80 -11.01 -3.20
N ARG A 273 11.42 -10.13 -2.27
CA ARG A 273 10.13 -10.23 -1.56
C ARG A 273 9.02 -10.41 -2.60
N PHE A 274 8.10 -11.33 -2.37
CA PHE A 274 6.88 -11.50 -3.15
C PHE A 274 5.65 -11.09 -2.31
N LEU A 275 4.51 -10.82 -2.94
CA LEU A 275 3.27 -10.56 -2.22
C LEU A 275 2.79 -11.84 -1.53
N THR A 276 2.37 -11.74 -0.28
CA THR A 276 1.74 -12.87 0.41
C THR A 276 0.40 -13.24 -0.27
N PRO A 277 -0.15 -14.44 -0.02
CA PRO A 277 -1.43 -14.84 -0.61
C PRO A 277 -2.55 -13.83 -0.38
N ASN A 278 -2.66 -13.24 0.82
CA ASN A 278 -3.72 -12.28 1.11
C ASN A 278 -3.43 -10.89 0.55
N GLU A 279 -2.17 -10.45 0.46
CA GLU A 279 -1.83 -9.24 -0.32
C GLU A 279 -2.30 -9.37 -1.77
N LYS A 280 -2.05 -10.53 -2.42
CA LYS A 280 -2.50 -10.77 -3.80
C LYS A 280 -4.02 -10.68 -3.93
N ILE A 281 -4.77 -11.20 -2.96
CA ILE A 281 -6.24 -11.09 -2.93
C ILE A 281 -6.67 -9.62 -2.90
N TYR A 282 -6.03 -8.79 -2.06
CA TYR A 282 -6.34 -7.37 -1.96
C TYR A 282 -6.03 -6.62 -3.27
N PHE A 283 -4.87 -6.90 -3.89
CA PHE A 283 -4.50 -6.34 -5.18
C PHE A 283 -5.49 -6.71 -6.29
N ASN A 284 -5.83 -8.00 -6.38
CA ASN A 284 -6.70 -8.56 -7.41
C ASN A 284 -8.17 -8.14 -7.24
N SER A 285 -8.65 -8.01 -6.01
CA SER A 285 -10.07 -7.77 -5.72
C SER A 285 -10.40 -6.30 -5.47
N VAL A 286 -9.42 -5.48 -5.07
CA VAL A 286 -9.64 -4.09 -4.65
C VAL A 286 -8.80 -3.11 -5.46
N LEU A 287 -7.47 -3.13 -5.32
CA LEU A 287 -6.61 -2.06 -5.87
C LEU A 287 -6.72 -1.94 -7.39
N LEU A 288 -6.43 -3.02 -8.11
CA LEU A 288 -6.36 -2.99 -9.57
C LEU A 288 -7.74 -2.83 -10.21
N PRO A 289 -8.81 -3.52 -9.76
CA PRO A 289 -10.16 -3.25 -10.27
C PRO A 289 -10.63 -1.82 -10.02
N LYS A 290 -10.43 -1.26 -8.82
CA LYS A 290 -10.80 0.14 -8.54
C LYS A 290 -10.05 1.10 -9.46
N ALA A 291 -8.75 0.93 -9.62
CA ALA A 291 -7.94 1.78 -10.49
C ALA A 291 -8.37 1.66 -11.96
N LEU A 292 -8.36 0.43 -12.50
CA LEU A 292 -8.52 0.16 -13.92
C LEU A 292 -9.97 0.20 -14.41
N GLN A 293 -10.96 -0.01 -13.54
CA GLN A 293 -12.39 0.02 -13.93
C GLN A 293 -13.04 1.33 -13.50
N GLN A 294 -12.79 1.77 -12.27
CA GLN A 294 -13.48 2.93 -11.69
C GLN A 294 -12.70 4.22 -11.92
N GLY A 295 -11.39 4.16 -12.20
CA GLY A 295 -10.53 5.34 -12.32
C GLY A 295 -10.17 5.91 -10.96
N TYR A 296 -10.18 5.05 -9.94
CA TYR A 296 -9.82 5.40 -8.58
C TYR A 296 -8.32 5.67 -8.49
N LYS A 297 -7.94 6.82 -7.96
CA LYS A 297 -6.55 7.16 -7.68
C LYS A 297 -6.15 6.53 -6.35
N VAL A 298 -5.28 5.53 -6.42
CA VAL A 298 -4.75 4.91 -5.20
C VAL A 298 -3.98 5.91 -4.36
N THR A 299 -3.99 5.68 -3.07
CA THR A 299 -3.33 6.49 -2.05
C THR A 299 -2.40 5.60 -1.23
N LYS A 300 -1.49 6.19 -0.45
CA LYS A 300 -0.67 5.40 0.49
C LYS A 300 -1.51 4.56 1.47
N ASN A 301 -2.72 5.01 1.81
CA ASN A 301 -3.57 4.32 2.78
C ASN A 301 -4.07 2.97 2.24
N ASP A 302 -4.32 2.87 0.93
CA ASP A 302 -4.72 1.60 0.33
C ASP A 302 -3.63 0.53 0.49
N PHE A 303 -2.36 0.94 0.58
CA PHE A 303 -1.24 0.05 0.86
C PHE A 303 -1.11 -0.27 2.35
N THR A 304 -1.42 0.66 3.26
CA THR A 304 -1.57 0.34 4.70
C THR A 304 -2.67 -0.70 4.91
N ASP A 305 -3.83 -0.53 4.27
CA ASP A 305 -4.96 -1.46 4.33
C ASP A 305 -4.58 -2.86 3.83
N CYS A 306 -3.79 -2.93 2.75
CA CYS A 306 -3.25 -4.18 2.25
C CYS A 306 -2.36 -4.90 3.28
N CYS A 307 -1.52 -4.16 4.03
CA CYS A 307 -0.69 -4.72 5.10
C CYS A 307 -1.58 -5.25 6.24
N ILE A 308 -2.56 -4.46 6.67
CA ILE A 308 -3.51 -4.88 7.72
C ILE A 308 -4.25 -6.16 7.29
N PHE A 309 -4.65 -6.25 6.03
CA PHE A 309 -5.34 -7.41 5.47
C PHE A 309 -4.47 -8.67 5.42
N SER A 310 -3.15 -8.52 5.33
CA SER A 310 -2.18 -9.63 5.25
C SER A 310 -1.40 -9.86 6.54
N ALA A 311 -1.68 -9.10 7.59
CA ALA A 311 -0.92 -9.14 8.84
C ALA A 311 -0.81 -10.54 9.47
N PHE A 312 -1.84 -11.38 9.36
CA PHE A 312 -1.78 -12.73 9.90
C PHE A 312 -0.98 -13.73 9.05
N ASP A 313 -0.57 -13.36 7.82
CA ASP A 313 0.20 -14.23 6.93
C ASP A 313 1.59 -14.54 7.49
N CYS A 314 2.12 -13.68 8.36
CA CYS A 314 3.41 -13.87 9.02
C CYS A 314 3.32 -14.59 10.37
N ILE A 315 2.12 -15.02 10.81
CA ILE A 315 1.90 -15.69 12.09
C ILE A 315 1.58 -17.18 11.86
N GLU A 316 2.25 -18.05 12.61
CA GLU A 316 1.90 -19.47 12.66
C GLU A 316 0.47 -19.65 13.19
N LYS A 317 -0.39 -20.37 12.45
CA LYS A 317 -1.83 -20.50 12.74
C LYS A 317 -2.59 -19.16 12.66
N GLY A 318 -2.05 -18.19 11.92
CA GLY A 318 -2.70 -16.91 11.62
C GLY A 318 -3.97 -17.05 10.78
N ASP A 319 -4.16 -18.18 10.09
CA ASP A 319 -5.34 -18.52 9.29
C ASP A 319 -6.68 -18.44 10.07
N LYS A 320 -6.63 -18.55 11.40
CA LYS A 320 -7.79 -18.42 12.31
C LYS A 320 -7.93 -17.05 12.94
N GLY A 321 -7.10 -16.09 12.55
CA GLY A 321 -7.21 -14.72 13.02
C GLY A 321 -8.48 -14.05 12.57
N VAL A 322 -8.89 -13.00 13.29
CA VAL A 322 -10.00 -12.13 12.89
C VAL A 322 -9.52 -10.69 12.94
N VAL A 323 -9.65 -9.96 11.83
CA VAL A 323 -9.35 -8.54 11.80
C VAL A 323 -10.62 -7.78 12.17
N ILE A 324 -10.53 -6.93 13.18
CA ILE A 324 -11.58 -6.00 13.57
C ILE A 324 -11.28 -4.67 12.88
N THR A 325 -12.00 -4.47 11.77
CA THR A 325 -11.96 -3.23 11.00
C THR A 325 -13.34 -2.57 10.90
N PHE A 326 -13.34 -1.24 10.90
CA PHE A 326 -14.51 -0.41 10.62
C PHE A 326 -14.58 0.06 9.16
N ASP A 327 -13.56 -0.28 8.36
CA ASP A 327 -13.59 -0.08 6.92
C ASP A 327 -14.54 -1.10 6.28
N GLY A 328 -15.60 -0.59 5.65
CA GLY A 328 -16.60 -1.43 5.01
C GLY A 328 -16.09 -2.21 3.80
N VAL A 329 -15.09 -1.69 3.08
CA VAL A 329 -14.47 -2.37 1.94
C VAL A 329 -13.65 -3.56 2.42
N LEU A 330 -12.75 -3.34 3.39
CA LEU A 330 -11.94 -4.43 3.97
C LEU A 330 -12.83 -5.50 4.60
N ARG A 331 -13.81 -5.09 5.41
CA ARG A 331 -14.74 -6.03 6.06
C ARG A 331 -15.52 -6.88 5.05
N ASN A 332 -16.02 -6.26 3.98
CA ASN A 332 -16.74 -6.99 2.94
C ASN A 332 -15.83 -7.95 2.18
N LEU A 333 -14.59 -7.55 1.88
CA LEU A 333 -13.61 -8.41 1.23
C LEU A 333 -13.28 -9.63 2.10
N MET A 334 -12.99 -9.42 3.39
CA MET A 334 -12.72 -10.49 4.36
C MET A 334 -13.88 -11.49 4.43
N LYS A 335 -15.12 -10.99 4.51
CA LYS A 335 -16.34 -11.80 4.50
C LYS A 335 -16.51 -12.58 3.19
N GLU A 336 -16.34 -11.94 2.04
CA GLU A 336 -16.49 -12.58 0.72
C GLU A 336 -15.48 -13.71 0.52
N LYS A 337 -14.24 -13.49 0.96
CA LYS A 337 -13.14 -14.45 0.79
C LYS A 337 -13.06 -15.48 1.91
N GLY A 338 -13.86 -15.34 2.97
CA GLY A 338 -13.85 -16.25 4.12
C GLY A 338 -12.52 -16.25 4.88
N ILE A 339 -11.85 -15.09 4.92
CA ILE A 339 -10.55 -14.92 5.58
C ILE A 339 -10.64 -13.78 6.58
N TYR A 340 -10.04 -13.99 7.74
CA TYR A 340 -9.94 -12.98 8.79
C TYR A 340 -11.26 -12.35 9.26
N TYR A 341 -12.36 -13.10 9.09
CA TYR A 341 -13.72 -12.63 9.35
C TYR A 341 -14.49 -13.63 10.23
N ASP A 342 -15.21 -13.10 11.24
CA ASP A 342 -16.14 -13.86 12.06
C ASP A 342 -17.45 -13.08 12.23
N GLU A 343 -18.54 -13.58 11.63
CA GLU A 343 -19.85 -12.95 11.70
C GLU A 343 -20.39 -12.85 13.13
N GLY A 344 -20.08 -13.82 13.99
CA GLY A 344 -20.50 -13.83 15.39
C GLY A 344 -19.86 -12.68 16.17
N ILE A 345 -18.56 -12.47 16.00
CA ILE A 345 -17.84 -11.32 16.58
C ILE A 345 -18.40 -10.01 16.03
N TYR A 346 -18.60 -9.90 14.72
CA TYR A 346 -19.11 -8.68 14.10
C TYR A 346 -20.53 -8.33 14.57
N LYS A 347 -21.41 -9.31 14.80
CA LYS A 347 -22.74 -9.09 15.41
C LYS A 347 -22.67 -8.69 16.88
N GLN A 348 -21.64 -9.11 17.63
CA GLN A 348 -21.49 -8.68 19.01
C GLN A 348 -21.16 -7.18 19.09
N ILE A 349 -20.32 -6.68 18.19
CA ILE A 349 -19.83 -5.29 18.21
C ILE A 349 -20.70 -4.29 17.42
N PHE A 350 -21.35 -4.73 16.33
CA PHE A 350 -22.28 -3.93 15.53
C PHE A 350 -23.72 -4.40 15.80
N ASN A 351 -24.45 -3.66 16.64
CA ASN A 351 -25.85 -3.94 16.99
C ASN A 351 -26.55 -2.67 17.48
#